data_AF-A0AAD7FY69-F1
#
_entry.id   AF-A0AAD7FY69-F1
#
_cell.length_a   1.000
_cell.length_b   1.000
_cell.length_c   1.000
_cell.angle_alpha   90.00
_cell.angle_beta   90.00
_cell.angle_gamma   90.00
#
_symmetry.space_group_name_H-M   'P 1'
#
loop_
_entity.id
_entity.type
_entity.pdbx_description
1 polymer ?
#
loop_
_entity_poly.entity_id
_entity_poly.type
_entity_poly.pdbx_seq_one_letter_code
_entity_poly.pdbx_strand_id
1 'polypeptide(L)'
;SQCYCNQLLLQGRGFPLYVPAPRGNLPEEYQRKGVSIGDVGRVTPEGVFHFFFNIYLPASHPINDNDVPDNFTPLTKYDSKSVVPMDYPPEEFVSTPAS
;
A
#
# COMPACT_ATOMS: atom_id res chain seq x y z
N SER A 1 4.94 13.82 11.53
CA SER A 1 4.59 12.38 11.59
C SER A 1 4.43 11.86 13.02
N GLN A 2 5.18 12.34 14.00
CA GLN A 2 5.16 11.83 15.38
C GLN A 2 3.79 11.86 16.08
N CYS A 3 2.97 12.89 15.86
CA CYS A 3 1.61 12.94 16.41
C CYS A 3 0.71 11.82 15.85
N TYR A 4 0.81 11.54 14.54
CA TYR A 4 0.02 10.50 13.86
C TYR A 4 0.43 9.08 14.29
N CYS A 5 1.73 8.82 14.44
CA CYS A 5 2.23 7.56 14.99
C CYS A 5 1.75 7.35 16.44
N ASN A 6 1.86 8.38 17.28
CA ASN A 6 1.43 8.30 18.68
C ASN A 6 -0.09 8.08 18.81
N GLN A 7 -0.90 8.72 17.96
CA GLN A 7 -2.35 8.51 17.95
C GLN A 7 -2.74 7.06 17.61
N LEU A 8 -2.03 6.42 16.67
CA LEU A 8 -2.31 5.03 16.31
C LEU A 8 -1.74 4.03 17.33
N LEU A 9 -0.53 4.28 17.84
CA LEU A 9 0.10 3.45 18.88
C LEU A 9 -0.72 3.42 20.17
N LEU A 10 -1.18 4.58 20.65
CA LEU A 10 -2.02 4.67 21.86
C LEU A 10 -3.37 3.95 21.70
N GLN A 11 -3.81 3.72 20.46
CA GLN A 11 -5.03 3.01 20.13
C GLN A 11 -4.80 1.52 19.83
N GLY A 12 -3.57 1.01 19.95
CA GLY A 12 -3.23 -0.37 19.57
C GLY A 12 -3.27 -0.64 18.05
N ARG A 13 -3.35 0.40 17.22
CA ARG A 13 -3.53 0.30 15.75
C ARG A 13 -2.22 0.25 14.96
N GLY A 14 -1.09 0.02 15.64
CA GLY A 14 0.23 -0.09 15.03
C GLY A 14 0.83 1.24 14.54
N PHE A 15 1.84 1.13 13.68
CA PHE A 15 2.46 2.29 13.03
C PHE A 15 1.78 2.59 11.71
N PRO A 16 1.52 3.87 11.38
CA PRO A 16 0.99 4.22 10.08
C PRO A 16 2.01 3.92 8.98
N LEU A 17 1.64 3.01 8.07
CA LEU A 17 2.36 2.84 6.81
C LEU A 17 2.26 4.08 5.91
N TYR A 18 1.23 4.89 6.11
CA TYR A 18 0.95 6.09 5.33
C TYR A 18 1.46 7.35 6.04
N VAL A 19 2.25 8.17 5.33
CA VAL A 19 2.57 9.52 5.79
C VAL A 19 1.67 10.51 5.02
N PRO A 20 0.84 11.31 5.72
CA PRO A 20 -0.09 12.25 5.09
C PRO A 20 0.57 13.48 4.46
N ALA A 21 1.90 13.56 4.46
CA ALA A 21 2.62 14.66 3.82
C ALA A 21 2.68 14.43 2.30
N PRO A 22 2.43 15.46 1.47
CA PRO A 22 2.53 15.35 0.04
C PRO A 22 3.99 15.05 -0.34
N ARG A 23 4.19 13.87 -0.92
CA ARG A 23 5.48 13.50 -1.51
C ARG A 23 5.52 14.02 -2.93
N GLY A 24 6.19 15.16 -3.12
CA GLY A 24 6.29 15.84 -4.42
C GLY A 24 7.02 15.03 -5.51
N ASN A 25 7.61 13.89 -5.17
CA ASN A 25 8.31 13.00 -6.10
C ASN A 25 7.45 11.81 -6.60
N LEU A 26 6.14 11.79 -6.28
CA LEU A 26 5.22 10.77 -6.78
C LEU A 26 4.50 11.27 -8.04
N PRO A 27 4.04 10.37 -8.94
CA PRO A 27 3.25 10.78 -10.10
C PRO A 27 1.98 11.51 -9.65
N GLU A 28 1.58 12.56 -10.36
CA GLU A 28 0.44 13.40 -10.00
C GLU A 28 -0.85 12.58 -9.80
N GLU A 29 -1.07 11.60 -10.67
CA GLU A 29 -2.22 10.71 -10.56
C GLU A 29 -2.20 9.87 -9.26
N TYR A 30 -1.02 9.42 -8.83
CA TYR A 30 -0.86 8.68 -7.58
C TYR A 30 -1.04 9.60 -6.37
N GLN A 31 -0.57 10.86 -6.43
CA GLN A 31 -0.81 11.84 -5.36
C GLN A 31 -2.31 12.10 -5.12
N ARG A 32 -3.11 12.14 -6.21
CA ARG A 32 -4.56 12.32 -6.14
C ARG A 32 -5.30 11.07 -5.66
N LYS A 33 -4.88 9.89 -6.09
CA LYS A 33 -5.58 8.62 -5.81
C LYS A 33 -5.19 8.00 -4.48
N GLY A 34 -3.94 8.19 -4.05
CA GLY A 34 -3.36 7.53 -2.89
C GLY A 34 -3.06 6.05 -3.11
N VAL A 35 -2.74 5.38 -1.99
CA VAL A 35 -2.40 3.95 -1.96
C VAL A 35 -3.55 3.10 -2.49
N SER A 36 -3.23 2.09 -3.29
CA SER A 36 -4.16 1.18 -3.95
C SER A 36 -3.71 -0.28 -3.84
N ILE A 37 -4.64 -1.23 -3.97
CA ILE A 37 -4.30 -2.65 -4.03
C ILE A 37 -3.43 -2.91 -5.27
N GLY A 38 -2.36 -3.66 -5.08
CA GLY A 38 -1.35 -3.97 -6.11
C GLY A 38 -0.13 -3.05 -6.08
N ASP A 39 -0.07 -2.06 -5.19
CA ASP A 39 1.10 -1.22 -5.04
C ASP A 39 2.30 -2.03 -4.54
N VAL A 40 3.43 -1.88 -5.23
CA VAL A 40 4.74 -2.38 -4.83
C VAL A 40 5.52 -1.23 -4.23
N GLY A 41 6.15 -1.50 -3.10
CA GLY A 41 6.97 -0.52 -2.42
C GLY A 41 7.81 -1.16 -1.33
N ARG A 42 8.62 -0.35 -0.66
CA ARG A 42 9.36 -0.76 0.54
C ARG A 42 8.83 -0.05 1.77
N VAL A 43 8.83 -0.74 2.91
CA VAL A 43 8.66 -0.09 4.21
C VAL A 43 10.04 0.41 4.66
N THR A 44 10.12 1.71 4.93
CA THR A 44 11.34 2.37 5.43
C THR A 44 11.57 2.05 6.91
N PRO A 45 12.79 2.21 7.45
CA PRO A 45 13.05 2.05 8.89
C PRO A 45 12.14 2.90 9.78
N GLU A 46 11.65 4.04 9.27
CA GLU A 46 10.71 4.93 9.95
C GLU A 46 9.25 4.45 9.88
N GLY A 47 9.00 3.27 9.30
CA GLY A 47 7.67 2.66 9.16
C GLY A 47 6.85 3.18 7.99
N VAL A 48 7.43 3.98 7.10
CA VAL A 48 6.68 4.59 5.98
C VAL A 48 6.76 3.74 4.72
N PHE A 49 5.63 3.51 4.06
CA PHE A 49 5.55 2.86 2.76
C PHE A 49 6.04 3.79 1.65
N HIS A 50 7.09 3.40 0.93
CA HIS A 50 7.64 4.11 -0.24
C HIS A 50 7.24 3.37 -1.52
N PHE A 51 6.37 4.00 -2.31
CA PHE A 51 5.79 3.46 -3.54
C PHE A 51 6.81 3.38 -4.68
N PHE A 52 6.70 2.35 -5.51
CA PHE A 52 7.46 2.17 -6.75
C PHE A 52 6.53 2.14 -7.98
N PHE A 53 5.65 1.14 -8.07
CA PHE A 53 4.70 0.96 -9.17
C PHE A 53 3.52 0.09 -8.72
N ASN A 54 2.46 0.00 -9.52
CA ASN A 54 1.33 -0.90 -9.28
C ASN A 54 1.35 -2.08 -10.27
N ILE A 55 1.30 -3.31 -9.74
CA ILE A 55 1.41 -4.56 -10.53
C ILE A 55 0.24 -4.79 -11.49
N TYR A 56 -0.90 -4.12 -11.30
CA TYR A 56 -2.09 -4.30 -12.14
C TYR A 56 -2.22 -3.24 -13.24
N LEU A 57 -1.30 -2.27 -13.30
CA LEU A 57 -1.31 -1.20 -14.29
C LEU A 57 -0.20 -1.44 -15.31
N PRO A 58 -0.41 -1.10 -16.60
CA PRO A 58 0.65 -1.18 -17.61
C PRO A 58 1.83 -0.27 -17.27
N ALA A 59 3.01 -0.59 -17.82
CA ALA A 59 4.20 0.25 -17.70
C ALA A 59 3.95 1.70 -18.15
N SER A 60 3.13 1.87 -19.20
CA SER A 60 2.76 3.18 -19.75
C SER A 60 1.68 3.93 -18.96
N HIS A 61 1.21 3.39 -17.83
CA HIS A 61 0.20 4.05 -17.02
C HIS A 61 0.83 5.22 -16.25
N PRO A 62 0.18 6.40 -16.11
CA PRO A 62 0.80 7.54 -15.41
C PRO A 62 1.18 7.26 -13.95
N ILE A 63 0.45 6.39 -13.24
CA ILE A 63 0.86 5.87 -11.92
C ILE A 63 2.21 5.10 -11.94
N ASN A 64 2.55 4.42 -13.04
CA ASN A 64 3.78 3.63 -13.19
C ASN A 64 4.90 4.40 -13.93
N ASP A 65 4.77 5.72 -14.03
CA ASP A 65 5.67 6.60 -14.80
C ASP A 65 7.09 6.70 -14.21
N ASN A 66 7.27 6.29 -12.95
CA ASN A 66 8.56 6.28 -12.23
C ASN A 66 9.40 5.00 -12.49
N ASP A 67 9.27 4.40 -13.67
CA ASP A 67 9.82 3.11 -14.07
C ASP A 67 9.21 1.87 -13.40
N VAL A 68 9.15 0.81 -14.20
CA VAL A 68 8.85 -0.56 -13.81
C VAL A 68 10.05 -1.44 -14.15
N PRO A 69 10.18 -2.66 -13.60
CA PRO A 69 11.26 -3.58 -13.98
C PRO A 69 11.30 -3.90 -15.48
N ASP A 70 12.48 -4.28 -15.99
CA ASP A 70 12.63 -4.70 -17.38
C ASP A 70 11.68 -5.85 -17.74
N ASN A 71 11.04 -5.75 -18.91
CA ASN A 71 10.04 -6.71 -19.40
C ASN A 71 8.81 -6.87 -18.48
N PHE A 72 8.49 -5.85 -17.67
CA PHE A 72 7.32 -5.87 -16.80
C PHE A 72 6.03 -6.12 -17.59
N THR A 73 5.27 -7.12 -17.13
CA THR A 73 3.94 -7.45 -17.63
C THR A 73 2.95 -7.34 -16.48
N PRO A 74 1.87 -6.56 -16.61
CA PRO A 74 0.88 -6.42 -15.55
C PRO A 74 0.20 -7.74 -15.23
N LEU A 75 -0.13 -7.93 -13.96
CA LEU A 75 -0.96 -9.05 -13.53
C LEU A 75 -2.44 -8.78 -13.85
N THR A 76 -3.19 -9.86 -14.03
CA THR A 76 -4.65 -9.80 -14.07
C THR A 76 -5.17 -9.42 -12.69
N LYS A 77 -6.08 -8.43 -12.64
CA LYS A 77 -6.74 -8.07 -11.39
C LYS A 77 -7.50 -9.28 -10.84
N TYR A 78 -7.52 -9.39 -9.52
CA TYR A 78 -8.38 -10.34 -8.83
C TYR A 78 -9.84 -10.10 -9.24
N ASP A 79 -10.60 -11.19 -9.40
CA ASP A 79 -12.04 -11.08 -9.48
C ASP A 79 -12.53 -10.64 -8.10
N SER A 80 -13.34 -9.57 -8.05
CA SER A 80 -13.97 -9.12 -6.81
C SER A 80 -14.80 -10.22 -6.15
N LYS A 81 -15.28 -11.21 -6.92
CA LYS A 81 -15.96 -12.41 -6.41
C LYS A 81 -15.04 -13.38 -5.67
N SER A 82 -13.72 -13.26 -5.85
CA SER A 82 -12.71 -14.04 -5.13
C SER A 82 -12.31 -13.38 -3.81
N VAL A 83 -12.78 -12.16 -3.53
CA VAL A 83 -12.56 -11.50 -2.24
C VAL A 83 -13.61 -12.04 -1.27
N VAL A 84 -13.15 -12.85 -0.32
CA VAL A 84 -13.98 -13.26 0.82
C VAL A 84 -13.83 -12.20 1.91
N PRO A 85 -14.88 -11.45 2.26
CA PRO A 85 -14.84 -10.60 3.43
C PRO A 85 -14.67 -11.52 4.65
N MET A 86 -13.57 -11.34 5.36
CA MET A 86 -13.40 -11.98 6.64
C MET A 86 -14.00 -11.06 7.70
N ASP A 87 -15.11 -11.50 8.28
CA ASP A 87 -15.71 -10.84 9.43
C ASP A 87 -14.92 -11.23 10.68
N TYR A 88 -13.92 -10.41 11.03
CA TYR A 88 -13.22 -10.53 12.30
C TYR A 88 -13.89 -9.62 13.33
N PRO A 89 -14.39 -10.15 14.47
CA PRO A 89 -14.76 -9.33 15.60
C PRO A 89 -13.60 -8.41 16.04
N PRO A 90 -13.92 -7.23 16.62
CA PRO A 90 -12.91 -6.41 17.27
C PRO A 90 -12.07 -7.25 18.26
N GLU A 91 -10.75 -7.02 18.30
CA GLU A 91 -9.77 -7.72 19.15
C GLU A 91 -9.28 -9.11 18.65
N GLU A 92 -9.74 -9.61 17.50
CA GLU A 92 -9.19 -10.85 16.93
C GLU A 92 -7.92 -10.59 16.09
N PHE A 93 -6.85 -11.35 16.35
CA PHE A 93 -5.59 -11.25 15.61
C PHE A 93 -5.57 -12.26 14.46
N VAL A 94 -5.45 -11.76 13.23
CA VAL A 94 -5.27 -12.61 12.05
C VAL A 94 -3.80 -12.97 11.94
N SER A 95 -3.44 -14.17 12.41
CA SER A 95 -2.13 -14.78 12.12
C SER A 95 -2.31 -15.99 11.23
N THR A 96 -1.45 -16.13 10.23
CA THR A 96 -1.28 -17.42 9.56
C THR A 96 -0.72 -18.40 10.58
N PRO A 97 -1.26 -19.63 10.73
CA PRO A 97 -0.69 -20.62 11.63
C PRO A 97 0.78 -20.82 11.26
N ALA A 98 1.66 -20.83 12.27
CA ALA A 98 3.05 -21.24 12.05
C ALA A 98 3.06 -22.66 11.47
N SER A 99 3.81 -22.83 10.37
CA SER A 99 4.04 -24.13 9.73
C SER A 99 4.92 -25.02 10.59
#